data_AF-X6NFG1-F1
#
_entry.id   AF-X6NFG1-F1
#
_cell.length_a   1.000
_cell.length_b   1.000
_cell.length_c   1.000
_cell.angle_alpha   90.00
_cell.angle_beta   90.00
_cell.angle_gamma   90.00
#
_symmetry.space_group_name_H-M   'P 1'
#
loop_
_entity.id
_entity.type
_entity.pdbx_description
1 polymer ?
#
loop_
_entity_poly.entity_id
_entity_poly.type
_entity_poly.pdbx_seq_one_letter_code
_entity_poly.pdbx_strand_id
1 'polypeptide(L)'
;MLNHWYVSKPVGHEGSERQVDGVQFKNQYKDQFHRNEDDMFELDLMIETNRSAQHKLELFLQSCTSLPHSSHENDPQNTNTQEATQKFDLPQVEKRCITRLFGSSGKKVWSLLQKSPLHVIPIILKRLYEKEKEWENLRSEMKPTWQTEAATYYYKAHDYCFTVFKSFEEKRLLPKS
;
A
#
# COMPACT_ATOMS: atom_id res chain seq x y z
N MET A 1 -13.40 21.87 50.13
CA MET A 1 -12.29 21.93 49.16
C MET A 1 -12.07 20.54 48.62
N LEU A 2 -12.37 20.31 47.35
CA LEU A 2 -12.28 18.99 46.72
C LEU A 2 -10.85 18.75 46.22
N ASN A 3 -10.35 17.52 46.40
CA ASN A 3 -8.97 17.11 46.15
C ASN A 3 -8.62 17.19 44.65
N HIS A 4 -7.89 18.23 44.24
CA HIS A 4 -7.45 18.45 42.86
C HIS A 4 -6.23 17.59 42.45
N TRP A 5 -5.63 16.84 43.38
CA TRP A 5 -4.41 16.05 43.12
C TRP A 5 -4.69 14.70 42.45
N TYR A 6 -5.91 14.18 42.57
CA TYR A 6 -6.30 12.84 42.09
C TYR A 6 -7.27 12.85 40.90
N VAL A 7 -7.41 13.98 40.22
CA VAL A 7 -8.16 14.02 38.97
C VAL A 7 -7.20 13.65 37.84
N SER A 8 -7.24 12.39 37.40
CA SER A 8 -6.60 11.98 36.15
C SER A 8 -7.23 12.79 35.02
N LYS A 9 -6.49 13.76 34.48
CA LYS A 9 -6.88 14.36 33.21
C LYS A 9 -6.79 13.26 32.15
N PRO A 10 -7.82 13.05 31.31
CA PRO A 10 -7.65 12.17 30.16
C PRO A 10 -6.57 12.78 29.27
N VAL A 11 -5.39 12.17 29.25
CA VAL A 11 -4.35 12.50 28.27
C VAL A 11 -4.73 11.74 27.01
N GLY A 12 -5.76 12.25 26.32
CA GLY A 12 -5.99 11.91 24.92
C GLY A 12 -4.86 12.52 24.12
N HIS A 13 -3.77 11.78 23.95
CA HIS A 13 -2.74 12.12 23.00
C HIS A 13 -2.76 11.04 21.92
N GLU A 14 -3.29 11.38 20.76
CA GLU A 14 -3.22 10.57 19.54
C GLU A 14 -1.83 10.66 18.86
N GLY A 15 -0.85 11.27 19.53
CA GLY A 15 0.56 11.25 19.15
C GLY A 15 1.33 10.19 19.94
N SER A 16 2.39 9.65 19.35
CA SER A 16 3.32 8.69 19.96
C SER A 16 4.13 9.21 21.16
N GLU A 17 3.71 10.32 21.78
CA GLU A 17 4.51 11.19 22.64
C GLU A 17 3.82 11.34 24.01
N ARG A 18 4.51 11.01 25.11
CA ARG A 18 4.08 11.42 26.45
C ARG A 18 4.84 12.67 26.86
N GLN A 19 4.10 13.73 27.14
CA GLN A 19 4.63 14.95 27.72
C GLN A 19 4.83 14.74 29.23
N VAL A 20 6.08 14.81 29.71
CA VAL A 20 6.38 14.92 31.15
C VAL A 20 7.00 16.30 31.36
N ASP A 21 6.38 17.11 32.21
CA ASP A 21 6.80 18.50 32.52
C ASP A 21 7.06 19.39 31.30
N GLY A 22 6.18 19.32 30.30
CA GLY A 22 6.30 20.15 29.10
C GLY A 22 7.28 19.60 28.04
N VAL A 23 8.12 18.62 28.37
CA VAL A 23 9.12 18.04 27.47
C VAL A 23 8.52 16.84 26.73
N GLN A 24 8.59 16.88 25.40
CA GLN A 24 8.28 15.72 24.57
C GLN A 24 9.52 14.83 24.45
N PHE A 25 9.40 13.58 24.86
CA PHE A 25 10.47 12.60 24.68
C PHE A 25 10.21 11.84 23.39
N LYS A 26 11.07 12.06 22.39
CA LYS A 26 11.03 11.36 21.11
C LYS A 26 11.98 10.16 21.15
N ASN A 27 11.43 8.98 20.90
CA ASN A 27 12.23 7.77 20.78
C ASN A 27 12.62 7.55 19.31
N GLN A 28 13.84 7.97 18.95
CA GLN A 28 14.36 7.80 17.59
C GLN A 28 14.34 6.35 17.11
N TYR A 29 14.49 5.36 18.00
CA TYR A 29 14.44 3.95 17.65
C TYR A 29 13.04 3.50 17.26
N LYS A 30 12.01 4.05 17.90
CA LYS A 30 10.61 3.81 17.55
C LYS A 30 10.28 4.38 16.17
N ASP A 31 10.76 5.58 15.87
CA ASP A 31 10.56 6.18 14.55
C ASP A 31 11.24 5.36 13.44
N GLN A 32 12.44 4.80 13.70
CA GLN A 32 13.09 3.90 12.72
C GLN A 32 12.33 2.58 12.56
N PHE A 33 11.83 2.01 13.65
CA PHE A 33 11.05 0.78 13.62
C PHE A 33 9.75 0.96 12.81
N HIS A 34 9.03 2.07 13.01
CA HIS A 34 7.82 2.38 12.25
C HIS A 34 8.10 2.62 10.77
N ARG A 35 9.19 3.32 10.42
CA ARG A 35 9.57 3.51 9.01
C ARG A 35 9.80 2.18 8.30
N ASN A 36 10.53 1.27 8.95
CA ASN A 36 10.76 -0.07 8.43
C ASN A 36 9.43 -0.84 8.23
N GLU A 37 8.50 -0.73 9.17
CA GLU A 37 7.17 -1.33 9.07
C GLU A 37 6.35 -0.74 7.91
N ASP A 38 6.33 0.59 7.78
CA ASP A 38 5.63 1.30 6.70
C ASP A 38 6.18 0.92 5.32
N ASP A 39 7.52 0.85 5.16
CA ASP A 39 8.17 0.47 3.90
C ASP A 39 7.80 -0.97 3.47
N MET A 40 7.80 -1.91 4.43
CA MET A 40 7.41 -3.29 4.19
C MET A 40 5.92 -3.38 3.80
N PHE A 41 5.06 -2.66 4.52
CA PHE A 41 3.64 -2.61 4.25
C PHE A 41 3.34 -2.02 2.87
N GLU A 42 4.01 -0.93 2.49
CA GLU A 42 3.80 -0.30 1.19
C GLU A 42 4.14 -1.28 0.06
N LEU A 43 5.28 -1.97 0.13
CA LEU A 43 5.65 -2.95 -0.90
C LEU A 43 4.63 -4.11 -0.99
N ASP A 44 4.21 -4.66 0.15
CA ASP A 44 3.23 -5.74 0.19
C ASP A 44 1.86 -5.29 -0.37
N LEU A 45 1.42 -4.08 -0.02
CA LEU A 45 0.19 -3.50 -0.57
C LEU A 45 0.30 -3.30 -2.09
N MET A 46 1.47 -2.89 -2.59
CA MET A 46 1.70 -2.73 -4.02
C MET A 46 1.63 -4.07 -4.76
N ILE A 47 2.20 -5.13 -4.21
CA ILE A 47 2.13 -6.49 -4.77
C ILE A 47 0.69 -7.00 -4.75
N GLU A 48 -0.02 -6.85 -3.64
CA GLU A 48 -1.39 -7.37 -3.50
C GLU A 48 -2.38 -6.66 -4.43
N THR A 49 -2.31 -5.33 -4.53
CA THR A 49 -3.14 -4.57 -5.45
C THR A 49 -2.84 -4.88 -6.92
N ASN A 50 -1.61 -5.29 -7.23
CA ASN A 50 -1.21 -5.76 -8.56
C ASN A 50 -1.79 -7.13 -8.89
N ARG A 51 -1.72 -8.09 -7.96
CA ARG A 51 -2.32 -9.42 -8.10
C ARG A 51 -3.84 -9.34 -8.24
N SER A 52 -4.50 -8.49 -7.44
CA SER A 52 -5.94 -8.24 -7.59
C SER A 52 -6.29 -7.72 -8.99
N ALA A 53 -5.48 -6.79 -9.53
CA ALA A 53 -5.66 -6.28 -10.88
C ALA A 53 -5.48 -7.38 -11.93
N GLN A 54 -4.42 -8.20 -11.83
CA GLN A 54 -4.20 -9.33 -12.74
C GLN A 54 -5.38 -10.30 -12.74
N HIS A 55 -5.81 -10.73 -11.57
CA HIS A 55 -6.90 -11.70 -11.43
C HIS A 55 -8.20 -11.19 -12.08
N LYS A 56 -8.57 -9.92 -11.87
CA LYS A 56 -9.78 -9.35 -12.50
C LYS A 56 -9.66 -9.24 -14.02
N LEU A 57 -8.47 -8.89 -14.51
CA LEU A 57 -8.21 -8.83 -15.95
C LEU A 57 -8.27 -10.21 -16.60
N GLU A 58 -7.73 -11.23 -15.95
CA GLU A 58 -7.82 -12.63 -16.40
C GLU A 58 -9.25 -13.15 -16.38
N LEU A 59 -9.99 -12.91 -15.30
CA LEU A 59 -11.41 -13.28 -15.19
C LEU A 59 -12.24 -12.66 -16.32
N PHE A 60 -11.99 -11.39 -16.63
CA PHE A 60 -12.67 -10.73 -17.74
C PHE A 60 -12.34 -11.41 -19.08
N LEU A 61 -11.06 -11.67 -19.37
CA LEU A 61 -10.65 -12.38 -20.60
C LEU A 61 -11.27 -13.77 -20.70
N GLN A 62 -11.31 -14.52 -19.58
CA GLN A 62 -11.95 -15.83 -19.51
C GLN A 62 -13.44 -15.73 -19.80
N SER A 63 -14.15 -14.76 -19.20
CA SER A 63 -15.59 -14.57 -19.43
C SER A 63 -15.91 -14.24 -20.90
N CYS A 64 -15.05 -13.48 -21.58
CA CYS A 64 -15.24 -13.18 -23.00
C CYS A 64 -14.92 -14.38 -23.91
N THR A 65 -13.98 -15.25 -23.51
CA THR A 65 -13.59 -16.44 -24.28
C THR A 65 -14.55 -17.61 -24.06
N SER A 66 -15.12 -17.73 -22.85
CA SER A 66 -16.10 -18.75 -22.47
C SER A 66 -17.52 -18.45 -22.93
N LEU A 67 -17.73 -17.37 -23.69
CA LEU A 67 -18.94 -17.10 -24.46
C LEU A 67 -18.73 -17.52 -25.93
N PRO A 68 -18.48 -18.81 -26.27
CA PRO A 68 -18.50 -19.22 -27.66
C PRO A 68 -19.95 -19.19 -28.16
N HIS A 69 -20.17 -18.37 -29.18
CA HIS A 69 -21.21 -18.49 -30.21
C HIS A 69 -22.47 -19.30 -29.83
N SER A 70 -23.45 -18.64 -29.21
CA SER A 70 -24.85 -19.01 -29.46
C SER A 70 -25.20 -18.58 -30.89
N SER A 71 -24.83 -19.44 -31.85
CA SER A 71 -25.62 -19.80 -33.03
C SER A 71 -26.62 -18.74 -33.53
N HIS A 72 -26.21 -17.87 -34.46
CA HIS A 72 -27.12 -17.26 -35.45
C HIS A 72 -26.30 -16.86 -36.69
N GLU A 73 -25.91 -17.87 -37.47
CA GLU A 73 -25.16 -17.71 -38.72
C GLU A 73 -26.08 -17.63 -39.97
N ASN A 74 -27.36 -17.25 -39.84
CA ASN A 74 -28.31 -17.25 -40.96
C ASN A 74 -29.29 -16.07 -40.93
N ASP A 75 -28.83 -14.83 -40.82
CA ASP A 75 -29.66 -13.68 -41.21
C ASP A 75 -28.82 -12.53 -41.80
N PRO A 76 -28.87 -12.28 -43.12
CA PRO A 76 -28.11 -11.21 -43.77
C PRO A 76 -28.63 -9.79 -43.46
N GLN A 77 -29.65 -9.64 -42.61
CA GLN A 77 -30.16 -8.33 -42.15
C GLN A 77 -29.80 -7.96 -40.71
N ASN A 78 -28.99 -8.74 -40.00
CA ASN A 78 -28.54 -8.35 -38.66
C ASN A 78 -27.27 -7.48 -38.71
N THR A 79 -27.41 -6.23 -39.15
CA THR A 79 -26.38 -5.18 -38.96
C THR A 79 -26.27 -4.72 -37.50
N ASN A 80 -27.04 -5.32 -36.59
CA ASN A 80 -26.85 -5.19 -35.15
C ASN A 80 -26.04 -6.38 -34.61
N THR A 81 -24.82 -6.56 -35.11
CA THR A 81 -23.74 -7.04 -34.23
C THR A 81 -23.40 -5.91 -33.26
N GLN A 82 -24.38 -5.52 -32.45
CA GLN A 82 -24.14 -4.97 -31.13
C GLN A 82 -23.58 -6.18 -30.37
N GLU A 83 -22.28 -6.45 -30.45
CA GLU A 83 -21.34 -5.80 -29.53
C GLU A 83 -22.04 -5.56 -28.20
N ALA A 84 -22.55 -6.64 -27.59
CA ALA A 84 -22.63 -6.75 -26.14
C ALA A 84 -21.19 -6.70 -25.61
N THR A 85 -20.56 -5.54 -25.79
CA THR A 85 -19.32 -5.17 -25.16
C THR A 85 -19.67 -5.09 -23.68
N GLN A 86 -19.53 -6.23 -23.01
CA GLN A 86 -19.60 -6.31 -21.57
C GLN A 86 -18.81 -5.13 -21.03
N LYS A 87 -19.54 -4.18 -20.41
CA LYS A 87 -18.97 -2.91 -20.00
C LYS A 87 -17.80 -3.22 -19.09
N PHE A 88 -16.59 -3.03 -19.60
CA PHE A 88 -15.38 -3.32 -18.85
C PHE A 88 -15.23 -2.24 -17.78
N ASP A 89 -15.41 -2.65 -16.53
CA ASP A 89 -15.22 -1.79 -15.39
C ASP A 89 -14.43 -2.53 -14.31
N LEU A 90 -13.50 -1.81 -13.68
CA LEU A 90 -12.71 -2.31 -12.57
C LEU A 90 -12.94 -1.42 -11.36
N PRO A 91 -12.91 -1.97 -10.14
CA PRO A 91 -12.95 -1.14 -8.95
C PRO A 91 -11.78 -0.15 -8.91
N GLN A 92 -11.98 0.92 -8.13
CA GLN A 92 -11.10 2.07 -8.13
C GLN A 92 -9.64 1.72 -7.77
N VAL A 93 -9.43 0.69 -6.94
CA VAL A 93 -8.09 0.24 -6.52
C VAL A 93 -7.30 -0.30 -7.71
N GLU A 94 -7.87 -1.22 -8.49
CA GLU A 94 -7.19 -1.81 -9.64
C GLU A 94 -7.01 -0.79 -10.77
N LYS A 95 -7.99 0.09 -10.96
CA LYS A 95 -7.84 1.23 -11.88
C LYS A 95 -6.66 2.12 -11.48
N ARG A 96 -6.52 2.44 -10.19
CA ARG A 96 -5.37 3.20 -9.67
C ARG A 96 -4.06 2.43 -9.85
N CYS A 97 -4.06 1.12 -9.62
CA CYS A 97 -2.89 0.27 -9.84
C CYS A 97 -2.42 0.35 -11.30
N ILE A 98 -3.32 0.12 -12.26
CA ILE A 98 -3.01 0.18 -13.70
C ILE A 98 -2.56 1.59 -14.11
N THR A 99 -3.28 2.63 -13.70
CA THR A 99 -2.88 4.01 -14.07
C THR A 99 -1.54 4.41 -13.48
N ARG A 100 -1.22 3.98 -12.25
CA ARG A 100 0.09 4.16 -11.62
C ARG A 100 1.21 3.44 -12.38
N LEU A 101 0.97 2.21 -12.83
CA LEU A 101 1.95 1.40 -13.56
C LEU A 101 2.47 2.10 -14.83
N PHE A 102 1.61 2.86 -15.50
CA PHE A 102 1.93 3.58 -16.75
C PHE A 102 2.22 5.08 -16.54
N GLY A 103 2.26 5.56 -15.29
CA GLY A 103 2.60 6.94 -14.94
C GLY A 103 1.77 7.99 -15.69
N SER A 104 2.46 8.92 -16.38
CA SER A 104 1.82 10.00 -17.16
C SER A 104 0.88 9.50 -18.26
N SER A 105 1.16 8.32 -18.82
CA SER A 105 0.34 7.69 -19.86
C SER A 105 -0.82 6.86 -19.30
N GLY A 106 -0.93 6.70 -17.98
CA GLY A 106 -1.93 5.86 -17.34
C GLY A 106 -3.37 6.20 -17.72
N LYS A 107 -3.72 7.49 -17.79
CA LYS A 107 -5.07 7.92 -18.21
C LYS A 107 -5.38 7.52 -19.66
N LYS A 108 -4.39 7.62 -20.55
CA LYS A 108 -4.52 7.22 -21.96
C LYS A 108 -4.68 5.70 -22.07
N VAL A 109 -3.85 4.93 -21.36
CA VAL A 109 -3.96 3.46 -21.31
C VAL A 109 -5.33 3.03 -20.78
N TRP A 110 -5.82 3.68 -19.72
CA TRP A 110 -7.17 3.42 -19.21
C TRP A 110 -8.26 3.69 -20.26
N SER A 111 -8.17 4.83 -20.97
CA SER A 111 -9.13 5.15 -22.04
C SER A 111 -9.11 4.14 -23.20
N LEU A 112 -7.93 3.59 -23.52
CA LEU A 112 -7.78 2.55 -24.54
C LEU A 112 -8.35 1.22 -24.05
N LEU A 113 -8.09 0.87 -22.80
CA LEU A 113 -8.63 -0.32 -22.16
C LEU A 113 -10.16 -0.34 -22.16
N GLN A 114 -10.80 0.82 -21.96
CA GLN A 114 -12.26 0.95 -22.06
C GLN A 114 -12.81 0.82 -23.48
N LYS A 115 -12.02 1.17 -24.51
CA LYS A 115 -12.42 1.11 -25.92
C LYS A 115 -12.21 -0.27 -26.53
N SER A 116 -11.09 -0.91 -26.22
CA SER A 116 -10.68 -2.19 -26.81
C SER A 116 -10.10 -3.13 -25.76
N PRO A 117 -10.91 -3.60 -24.79
CA PRO A 117 -10.42 -4.36 -23.64
C PRO A 117 -9.70 -5.65 -24.06
N LEU A 118 -10.26 -6.44 -24.98
CA LEU A 118 -9.67 -7.72 -25.40
C LEU A 118 -8.26 -7.59 -25.98
N HIS A 119 -7.97 -6.47 -26.64
CA HIS A 119 -6.66 -6.24 -27.25
C HIS A 119 -5.66 -5.62 -26.28
N VAL A 120 -6.13 -4.75 -25.39
CA VAL A 120 -5.27 -4.00 -24.46
C VAL A 120 -4.94 -4.81 -23.21
N ILE A 121 -5.85 -5.66 -22.73
CA ILE A 121 -5.65 -6.44 -21.50
C ILE A 121 -4.39 -7.32 -21.55
N PRO A 122 -4.09 -8.08 -22.61
CA PRO A 122 -2.88 -8.92 -22.66
C PRO A 122 -1.58 -8.10 -22.52
N ILE A 123 -1.57 -6.88 -23.06
CA ILE A 123 -0.42 -5.96 -22.98
C ILE A 123 -0.25 -5.48 -21.53
N ILE A 124 -1.35 -5.13 -20.87
CA ILE A 124 -1.34 -4.72 -19.46
C ILE A 124 -0.94 -5.89 -18.55
N LEU A 125 -1.51 -7.08 -18.74
CA LEU A 125 -1.19 -8.28 -17.98
C LEU A 125 0.30 -8.61 -18.06
N LYS A 126 0.88 -8.61 -19.26
CA LYS A 126 2.32 -8.81 -19.45
C LYS A 126 3.13 -7.84 -18.57
N ARG A 127 2.75 -6.56 -18.56
CA ARG A 127 3.44 -5.54 -17.76
C ARG A 127 3.24 -5.70 -16.25
N LEU A 128 2.04 -6.11 -15.82
CA LEU A 128 1.74 -6.38 -14.42
C LEU A 128 2.58 -7.54 -13.88
N TYR A 129 2.77 -8.62 -14.66
CA TYR A 129 3.63 -9.74 -14.28
C TYR A 129 5.11 -9.36 -14.22
N GLU A 130 5.61 -8.60 -15.20
CA GLU A 130 6.97 -8.07 -15.18
C GLU A 130 7.22 -7.25 -13.91
N LYS A 131 6.25 -6.40 -13.54
CA LYS A 131 6.36 -5.55 -12.36
C LYS A 131 6.24 -6.32 -11.06
N GLU A 132 5.37 -7.33 -11.00
CA GLU A 132 5.28 -8.22 -9.84
C GLU A 132 6.61 -8.91 -9.56
N LYS A 133 7.22 -9.48 -10.59
CA LYS A 133 8.53 -10.15 -10.47
C LYS A 133 9.60 -9.19 -9.95
N GLU A 134 9.62 -7.94 -10.44
CA GLU A 134 10.53 -6.91 -9.94
C GLU A 134 10.31 -6.62 -8.45
N TRP A 135 9.05 -6.48 -8.02
CA TRP A 135 8.71 -6.24 -6.62
C TRP A 135 8.96 -7.43 -5.70
N GLU A 136 8.73 -8.66 -6.16
CA GLU A 136 9.07 -9.87 -5.40
C GLU A 136 10.58 -10.02 -5.21
N ASN A 137 11.37 -9.72 -6.24
CA ASN A 137 12.83 -9.70 -6.12
C ASN A 137 13.27 -8.65 -5.10
N LEU A 138 12.73 -7.43 -5.20
CA LEU A 138 13.01 -6.35 -4.24
C LEU A 138 12.62 -6.76 -2.80
N ARG A 139 11.45 -7.37 -2.63
CA ARG A 139 11.00 -7.87 -1.32
C ARG A 139 11.98 -8.89 -0.75
N SER A 140 12.45 -9.83 -1.58
CA SER A 140 13.42 -10.85 -1.18
C SER A 140 14.76 -10.23 -0.77
N GLU A 141 15.23 -9.24 -1.52
CA GLU A 141 16.47 -8.50 -1.25
C GLU A 141 16.38 -7.68 0.05
N MET A 142 15.24 -7.02 0.29
CA MET A 142 15.06 -6.13 1.45
C MET A 142 14.71 -6.87 2.75
N LYS A 143 14.09 -8.05 2.65
CA LYS A 143 13.69 -8.87 3.82
C LYS A 143 14.78 -9.06 4.89
N PRO A 144 16.03 -9.45 4.55
CA PRO A 144 17.08 -9.58 5.58
C PRO A 144 17.44 -8.25 6.25
N THR A 145 17.44 -7.15 5.49
CA THR A 145 17.68 -5.80 6.02
C THR A 145 16.59 -5.41 7.00
N TRP A 146 15.33 -5.55 6.61
CA TRP A 146 14.18 -5.26 7.47
C TRP A 146 14.17 -6.09 8.75
N GLN A 147 14.53 -7.37 8.68
CA GLN A 147 14.66 -8.24 9.84
C GLN A 147 15.78 -7.78 10.79
N THR A 148 16.93 -7.40 10.23
CA THR A 148 18.08 -6.94 11.01
C THR A 148 17.79 -5.60 11.71
N GLU A 149 17.19 -4.65 11.00
CA GLU A 149 16.80 -3.36 11.54
C GLU A 149 15.70 -3.50 12.59
N ALA A 150 14.67 -4.31 12.32
CA ALA A 150 13.61 -4.59 13.28
C ALA A 150 14.19 -5.16 14.58
N ALA A 151 15.06 -6.17 14.51
CA ALA A 151 15.70 -6.77 15.69
C ALA A 151 16.56 -5.76 16.46
N THR A 152 17.31 -4.91 15.75
CA THR A 152 18.19 -3.89 16.35
C THR A 152 17.40 -2.85 17.14
N TYR A 153 16.25 -2.44 16.62
CA TYR A 153 15.45 -1.36 17.21
C TYR A 153 14.35 -1.85 18.15
N TYR A 154 13.94 -3.12 18.06
CA TYR A 154 12.79 -3.67 18.79
C TYR A 154 12.78 -3.31 20.27
N TYR A 155 13.80 -3.71 21.03
CA TYR A 155 13.83 -3.49 22.47
C TYR A 155 13.93 -1.99 22.84
N LYS A 156 14.73 -1.22 22.08
CA LYS A 156 14.91 0.21 22.34
C LYS A 156 13.70 1.04 21.95
N ALA A 157 12.93 0.63 20.94
CA ALA A 157 11.68 1.26 20.55
C ALA A 157 10.60 1.10 21.64
N HIS A 158 10.62 -0.02 22.35
CA HIS A 158 9.66 -0.33 23.42
C HIS A 158 10.10 0.18 24.80
N ASP A 159 11.38 0.49 25.00
CA ASP A 159 11.88 1.08 26.24
C ASP A 159 11.80 2.61 26.23
N TYR A 160 10.69 3.13 26.75
CA TYR A 160 10.50 4.57 26.92
C TYR A 160 11.33 5.13 28.09
N CYS A 161 11.58 4.31 29.12
CA CYS A 161 12.30 4.73 30.33
C CYS A 161 13.76 5.06 30.01
N PHE A 162 14.38 4.34 29.07
CA PHE A 162 15.73 4.63 28.60
C PHE A 162 15.88 6.07 28.08
N THR A 163 14.91 6.54 27.28
CA THR A 163 14.96 7.90 26.70
C THR A 163 14.81 8.99 27.75
N VAL A 164 13.94 8.76 28.74
CA VAL A 164 13.74 9.66 29.88
C VAL A 164 15.00 9.69 30.75
N PHE A 165 15.56 8.53 31.09
CA PHE A 165 16.76 8.42 31.92
C PHE A 165 17.96 9.12 31.27
N LYS A 166 18.23 8.85 29.99
CA LYS A 166 19.35 9.46 29.24
C LYS A 166 19.27 10.99 29.22
N SER A 167 18.08 11.54 28.96
CA SER A 167 17.90 12.99 28.87
C SER A 167 17.92 13.68 30.24
N PHE A 168 17.53 12.99 31.33
CA PHE A 168 17.79 13.46 32.69
C PHE A 168 19.28 13.46 33.04
N GLU A 169 20.04 12.44 32.63
CA GLU A 169 21.49 12.40 32.81
C GLU A 169 22.21 13.52 32.04
N GLU A 170 21.87 13.73 30.77
CA GLU A 170 22.44 14.81 29.95
C GLU A 170 22.24 16.18 30.61
N LYS A 171 21.02 16.46 31.12
CA LYS A 171 20.75 17.70 31.87
C LYS A 171 21.53 17.82 33.16
N ARG A 172 21.83 16.71 33.83
CA ARG A 172 22.57 16.68 35.11
C ARG A 172 24.08 16.86 34.92
N LEU A 173 24.61 16.47 33.76
CA LEU A 173 26.03 16.57 33.40
C LEU A 173 26.41 17.94 32.80
N LEU A 174 25.42 18.74 32.36
CA LEU A 174 25.67 20.12 31.94
C LEU A 174 26.07 20.98 33.15
N PRO A 175 27.14 21.80 33.06
CA PRO A 175 27.53 22.69 34.14
C PRO A 175 26.40 23.69 34.41
N LYS A 176 26.03 23.83 35.68
CA LYS A 176 25.08 24.85 36.12
C LYS A 176 25.74 26.22 35.96
N SER A 177 25.22 27.06 35.07
CA SER A 177 25.59 28.47 34.99
C SER A 177 24.90 29.30 36.07
#